data_AF-A0A943QH97-F1
#
_entry.id   AF-A0A943QH97-F1
#
_cell.length_a   1.000
_cell.length_b   1.000
_cell.length_c   1.000
_cell.angle_alpha   90.00
_cell.angle_beta   90.00
_cell.angle_gamma   90.00
#
_symmetry.space_group_name_H-M   'P 1'
#
loop_
_entity.id
_entity.type
_entity.pdbx_description
1 polymer ?
#
loop_
_entity_poly.entity_id
_entity_poly.type
_entity_poly.pdbx_seq_one_letter_code
_entity_poly.pdbx_strand_id
1 'polypeptide(L)'
;MKIIKLFNNNIVATIAEDNREVNVQGSGIGFQKKIGDLIDEDKIEKRYFIEDESKSKFNDIFENTPIEYFQAVEEIIGIASLS
;
A
#
# COMPACT_ATOMS: atom_id res chain seq x y z
N MET A 1 7.17 -9.19 6.67
CA MET A 1 5.70 -9.41 6.46
C MET A 1 5.44 -10.03 5.07
N LYS A 2 4.37 -10.83 4.86
CA LYS A 2 4.04 -11.45 3.55
C LYS A 2 2.95 -10.69 2.80
N ILE A 3 3.10 -10.56 1.48
CA ILE A 3 2.13 -9.91 0.60
C ILE A 3 0.88 -10.78 0.44
N ILE A 4 -0.30 -10.20 0.66
CA ILE A 4 -1.59 -10.84 0.38
C ILE A 4 -2.33 -10.18 -0.79
N LYS A 5 -2.06 -8.90 -1.07
CA LYS A 5 -2.57 -8.18 -2.25
C LYS A 5 -1.53 -7.16 -2.75
N LEU A 6 -1.39 -7.07 -4.06
CA LEU A 6 -0.60 -6.02 -4.72
C LEU A 6 -1.56 -4.99 -5.28
N PHE A 7 -1.46 -3.75 -4.82
CA PHE A 7 -2.23 -2.66 -5.42
C PHE A 7 -1.43 -1.99 -6.53
N ASN A 8 -0.15 -1.71 -6.26
CA ASN A 8 0.81 -1.21 -7.24
C ASN A 8 2.25 -1.45 -6.77
N ASN A 9 3.25 -0.86 -7.45
CA ASN A 9 4.67 -0.98 -7.07
C ASN A 9 5.02 -0.38 -5.70
N ASN A 10 4.22 0.56 -5.20
CA ASN A 10 4.47 1.33 -3.99
C ASN A 10 3.53 0.99 -2.83
N ILE A 11 2.42 0.27 -3.08
CA ILE A 11 1.39 -0.03 -2.07
C ILE A 11 1.00 -1.51 -2.16
N VAL A 12 1.09 -2.21 -1.03
CA VAL A 12 0.74 -3.62 -0.92
C VAL A 12 0.00 -3.90 0.40
N ALA A 13 -0.92 -4.87 0.39
CA ALA A 13 -1.53 -5.39 1.61
C ALA A 13 -0.69 -6.54 2.17
N THR A 14 -0.54 -6.58 3.48
CA THR A 14 0.17 -7.65 4.21
C THR A 14 -0.55 -8.00 5.50
N ILE A 15 -0.14 -9.10 6.13
CA ILE A 15 -0.55 -9.45 7.51
C ILE A 15 0.59 -9.06 8.46
N ALA A 16 0.29 -8.25 9.48
CA ALA A 16 1.19 -7.89 10.56
C ALA A 16 1.33 -9.05 11.58
N GLU A 17 2.30 -8.94 12.50
CA GLU A 17 2.57 -9.97 13.51
C GLU A 17 1.38 -10.24 14.44
N ASP A 18 0.51 -9.25 14.63
CA ASP A 18 -0.71 -9.35 15.44
C ASP A 18 -1.93 -9.88 14.66
N ASN A 19 -1.70 -10.51 13.50
CA ASN A 19 -2.71 -11.02 12.58
C ASN A 19 -3.67 -9.98 11.98
N ARG A 20 -3.37 -8.68 12.11
CA ARG A 20 -4.15 -7.65 11.41
C ARG A 20 -3.64 -7.44 10.00
N GLU A 21 -4.59 -7.26 9.09
CA GLU A 21 -4.29 -6.78 7.74
C GLU A 21 -3.82 -5.32 7.81
N VAL A 22 -2.72 -5.03 7.13
CA VAL A 22 -2.14 -3.70 7.07
C VAL A 22 -1.67 -3.42 5.64
N ASN A 23 -2.07 -2.26 5.14
CA ASN A 23 -1.55 -1.73 3.89
C ASN A 23 -0.26 -0.99 4.17
N VAL A 24 0.79 -1.38 3.49
CA VAL A 24 2.10 -0.74 3.60
C VAL A 24 2.39 0.02 2.31
N GLN A 25 2.92 1.22 2.48
CA GLN A 25 3.34 2.10 1.40
C GLN A 25 4.84 2.36 1.54
N GLY A 26 5.53 2.36 0.40
CA GLY A 26 6.97 2.59 0.33
C GLY A 26 7.48 2.52 -1.10
N SER A 27 8.51 3.30 -1.41
CA SER A 27 9.07 3.35 -2.77
C SER A 27 9.50 1.98 -3.29
N GLY A 28 8.80 1.48 -4.32
CA GLY A 28 9.09 0.20 -4.96
C GLY A 28 8.94 -1.03 -4.06
N ILE A 29 8.15 -0.95 -2.98
CA ILE A 29 7.97 -2.06 -2.03
C ILE A 29 7.34 -3.33 -2.66
N GLY A 30 6.48 -3.13 -3.67
CA GLY A 30 5.86 -4.18 -4.47
C GLY A 30 6.55 -4.44 -5.81
N PHE A 31 7.59 -3.69 -6.16
CA PHE A 31 8.26 -3.82 -7.45
C PHE A 31 8.90 -5.20 -7.63
N GLN A 32 8.55 -5.89 -8.72
CA GLN A 32 8.97 -7.27 -9.01
C GLN A 32 8.59 -8.31 -7.94
N LYS A 33 7.59 -8.01 -7.09
CA LYS A 33 7.06 -8.95 -6.11
C LYS A 33 5.76 -9.59 -6.61
N LYS A 34 5.39 -10.70 -6.01
CA LYS A 34 4.08 -11.37 -6.18
C LYS A 34 3.43 -11.67 -4.83
N ILE A 35 2.14 -12.01 -4.87
CA ILE A 35 1.42 -12.49 -3.69
C ILE A 35 2.18 -13.68 -3.07
N GLY A 36 2.34 -13.65 -1.75
CA GLY A 36 3.08 -14.63 -0.97
C GLY A 36 4.56 -14.29 -0.72
N ASP A 37 5.14 -13.36 -1.49
CA ASP A 37 6.52 -12.91 -1.27
C ASP A 37 6.64 -12.08 0.02
N LEU A 38 7.85 -12.06 0.58
CA LEU A 38 8.21 -11.14 1.66
C LEU A 38 8.52 -9.75 1.09
N ILE A 39 7.97 -8.73 1.76
CA ILE A 39 8.39 -7.35 1.55
C ILE A 39 9.70 -7.07 2.29
N ASP A 40 10.42 -6.07 1.80
CA ASP A 40 11.53 -5.45 2.49
C ASP A 40 10.96 -4.41 3.47
N GLU A 41 11.13 -4.64 4.77
CA GLU A 41 10.54 -3.79 5.81
C GLU A 41 11.25 -2.43 5.92
N ASP A 42 12.50 -2.33 5.47
CA ASP A 42 13.27 -1.08 5.44
C ASP A 42 12.71 -0.10 4.41
N LYS A 43 11.93 -0.58 3.45
CA LYS A 43 11.23 0.25 2.45
C LYS A 43 9.90 0.79 2.95
N ILE A 44 9.42 0.39 4.13
CA ILE A 44 8.12 0.85 4.63
C ILE A 44 8.23 2.32 5.07
N GLU A 45 7.50 3.18 4.38
CA GLU A 45 7.39 4.60 4.71
C GLU A 45 6.14 4.88 5.55
N LYS A 46 5.01 4.21 5.21
CA LYS A 46 3.74 4.36 5.92
C LYS A 46 3.03 3.03 6.09
N ARG A 47 2.31 2.88 7.22
CA ARG A 47 1.45 1.74 7.53
C ARG A 47 0.03 2.25 7.75
N TYR A 48 -0.94 1.68 7.04
CA TYR A 48 -2.36 1.98 7.18
C TYR A 48 -3.08 0.74 7.69
N PHE A 49 -3.56 0.82 8.92
CA PHE A 49 -4.46 -0.17 9.49
C PHE A 49 -5.87 0.20 9.05
N ILE A 50 -6.44 -0.58 8.13
CA ILE A 50 -7.78 -0.30 7.61
C ILE A 50 -8.78 -1.06 8.44
N GLU A 51 -9.69 -0.31 9.06
CA GLU A 51 -10.85 -0.87 9.77
C GLU A 51 -11.74 -1.65 8.80
N ASP A 52 -12.34 -2.74 9.26
CA ASP A 52 -13.08 -3.66 8.38
C ASP A 52 -14.20 -2.98 7.59
N GLU A 53 -14.87 -1.98 8.17
CA GLU A 53 -15.91 -1.20 7.48
C GLU A 53 -15.38 -0.35 6.30
N SER A 54 -14.10 0.03 6.33
CA SER A 54 -13.46 0.85 5.31
C SER A 54 -12.73 0.03 4.23
N LYS A 55 -12.56 -1.28 4.45
CA LYS A 55 -11.81 -2.16 3.53
C LYS A 55 -12.44 -2.28 2.16
N SER A 56 -13.77 -2.47 2.09
CA SER A 56 -14.48 -2.59 0.81
C SER A 56 -14.28 -1.34 -0.04
N LYS A 57 -14.55 -0.17 0.56
CA LYS A 57 -14.38 1.13 -0.08
C LYS A 57 -12.92 1.36 -0.53
N PHE A 58 -11.94 0.98 0.29
CA PHE A 58 -10.54 1.11 -0.08
C PHE A 58 -10.19 0.24 -1.30
N ASN A 59 -10.60 -1.02 -1.28
CA ASN A 59 -10.43 -1.93 -2.41
C ASN A 59 -11.12 -1.42 -3.68
N ASP A 60 -12.36 -0.92 -3.56
CA ASP A 60 -13.12 -0.37 -4.68
C ASP A 60 -12.40 0.81 -5.32
N ILE A 61 -11.82 1.72 -4.53
CA ILE A 61 -11.06 2.86 -5.06
C ILE A 61 -9.84 2.35 -5.83
N PHE A 62 -9.08 1.40 -5.28
CA PHE A 62 -7.90 0.86 -5.97
C PHE A 62 -8.22 0.05 -7.23
N GLU A 63 -9.33 -0.69 -7.25
CA GLU A 63 -9.72 -1.50 -8.40
C GLU A 63 -10.33 -0.66 -9.53
N ASN A 64 -10.98 0.45 -9.19
CA ASN A 64 -11.67 1.30 -10.17
C ASN A 64 -10.94 2.60 -10.52
N THR A 65 -9.82 2.90 -9.87
CA THR A 65 -9.04 4.11 -10.13
C THR A 65 -7.73 3.75 -10.85
N PRO A 66 -7.47 4.33 -12.03
CA PRO A 66 -6.20 4.16 -12.72
C PRO A 66 -5.01 4.55 -11.83
N ILE A 67 -3.93 3.78 -11.93
CA ILE A 67 -2.76 3.89 -11.06
C ILE A 67 -2.09 5.27 -11.16
N GLU A 68 -2.15 5.90 -12.33
CA GLU A 68 -1.57 7.21 -12.61
C GLU A 68 -2.15 8.30 -11.70
N TYR A 69 -3.42 8.18 -11.33
CA TYR A 69 -4.05 9.13 -10.40
C TYR A 69 -3.51 8.99 -8.99
N PHE A 70 -3.26 7.77 -8.51
CA PHE A 70 -2.64 7.56 -7.21
C PHE A 70 -1.22 8.10 -7.16
N GLN A 71 -0.44 7.88 -8.23
CA GLN A 71 0.93 8.41 -8.33
C GLN A 71 0.94 9.94 -8.30
N ALA A 72 0.02 10.59 -9.01
CA ALA A 72 -0.12 12.04 -8.98
C ALA A 72 -0.48 12.55 -7.57
N VAL A 73 -1.39 11.87 -6.86
CA VAL A 73 -1.75 12.21 -5.48
C VAL A 73 -0.57 12.02 -4.52
N GLU A 74 0.20 10.94 -4.66
CA GLU A 74 1.41 10.72 -3.87
C GLU A 74 2.43 11.86 -4.06
N GLU A 75 2.64 12.32 -5.30
CA GLU A 75 3.55 13.43 -5.60
C GLU A 75 3.07 14.74 -4.95
N ILE A 76 1.77 15.07 -5.06
CA ILE A 76 1.19 16.27 -4.45
C ILE A 76 1.34 16.23 -2.91
N ILE A 77 1.03 15.09 -2.28
CA ILE A 77 1.18 14.93 -0.83
C ILE A 77 2.65 15.04 -0.44
N GLY A 78 3.56 14.45 -1.22
CA GLY A 78 5.00 14.55 -1.00
C GLY A 78 5.48 16.00 -0.98
N ILE A 79 5.06 16.80 -1.96
CA ILE A 79 5.38 18.24 -2.02
C ILE A 79 4.81 18.99 -0.82
N ALA A 80 3.55 18.75 -0.46
CA ALA A 80 2.88 19.43 0.64
C ALA A 80 3.47 19.07 2.02
N SER A 81 3.97 17.85 2.19
CA SER A 81 4.55 17.36 3.46
C SER A 81 5.97 17.90 3.71
N LEU A 82 6.59 18.51 2.71
CA LEU A 82 7.90 19.17 2.79
C LEU A 82 7.80 20.67 3.14
N SER A 83 6.58 21.19 3.27
CA SER A 83 6.25 22.59 3.63
C SER A 83 6.04 22.74 5.14
#